data_AF-A0A226QLI2-F1
#
_entry.id   AF-A0A226QLI2-F1
#
_cell.length_a   1.000
_cell.length_b   1.000
_cell.length_c   1.000
_cell.angle_alpha   90.00
_cell.angle_beta   90.00
_cell.angle_gamma   90.00
#
_symmetry.space_group_name_H-M   'P 1'
#
loop_
_entity.id
_entity.type
_entity.pdbx_description
1 polymer ?
#
loop_
_entity_poly.entity_id
_entity_poly.type
_entity_poly.pdbx_seq_one_letter_code
_entity_poly.pdbx_strand_id
1 'polypeptide(L)'
;MKKIETLLQLLPLDALSMLTGKLLGDANLTIEKTRRPRLRFSHAIHDKTWCFYCYQELSKYIKLARPKYRKIIDPRTKMGFTEHYYVQSFTSEVIDLLKDIWYPNGKKTVPFSLLPFVLTPICLAWWYQDDGHLKIEKNQVKKIILSTDGFSAAENEKLIESIYQLYKLEFSLDKQNRLILYDQPQIFYFVHLIKPYVHESMHRKIQVSSMNKKITAKRTTIYLPTSIPIKKPTRDIHKILERLPFLYTQLHDKTIYDMLFKELFPKLKIDKKSLKPYQIQLNVEQRQWLYKFKEITGLNMSQIVHLCAFISDDFSV
;
A
#
# COMPACT_ATOMS: atom_id res chain seq x y z
N MET A 1 -10.12 23.47 12.88
CA MET A 1 -11.13 23.13 11.85
C MET A 1 -11.18 24.15 10.73
N LYS A 2 -11.45 25.44 10.98
CA LYS A 2 -11.50 26.49 9.93
C LYS A 2 -10.38 26.44 8.87
N LYS A 3 -9.10 26.31 9.28
CA LYS A 3 -7.97 26.22 8.35
C LYS A 3 -8.03 24.99 7.42
N ILE A 4 -8.51 23.86 7.93
CA ILE A 4 -8.66 22.62 7.15
C ILE A 4 -9.82 22.77 6.17
N GLU A 5 -10.94 23.32 6.60
CA GLU A 5 -12.08 23.62 5.71
C GLU A 5 -11.68 24.55 4.57
N THR A 6 -10.96 25.64 4.88
CA THR A 6 -10.42 26.54 3.85
C THR A 6 -9.48 25.80 2.89
N LEU A 7 -8.58 24.97 3.42
CA LEU A 7 -7.67 24.19 2.58
C LEU A 7 -8.43 23.22 1.65
N LEU A 8 -9.46 22.54 2.16
CA LEU A 8 -10.33 21.62 1.41
C LEU A 8 -11.14 22.33 0.31
N GLN A 9 -11.43 23.63 0.48
CA GLN A 9 -12.11 24.44 -0.54
C GLN A 9 -11.15 24.96 -1.63
N LEU A 10 -9.89 25.20 -1.28
CA LEU A 10 -8.91 25.79 -2.20
C LEU A 10 -8.30 24.78 -3.18
N LEU A 11 -8.28 23.50 -2.82
CA LEU A 11 -7.65 22.45 -3.62
C LEU A 11 -8.56 21.25 -3.79
N PRO A 12 -8.57 20.62 -4.99
CA PRO A 12 -9.31 19.38 -5.18
C PRO A 12 -8.68 18.24 -4.36
N LEU A 13 -9.50 17.23 -4.07
CA LEU A 13 -9.13 16.08 -3.25
C LEU A 13 -7.83 15.39 -3.72
N ASP A 14 -7.66 15.20 -5.02
CA ASP A 14 -6.47 14.55 -5.58
C ASP A 14 -5.20 15.36 -5.30
N ALA A 15 -5.26 16.69 -5.44
CA ALA A 15 -4.13 17.56 -5.13
C ALA A 15 -3.75 17.50 -3.65
N LEU A 16 -4.75 17.51 -2.76
CA LEU A 16 -4.53 17.37 -1.32
C LEU A 16 -4.01 15.98 -0.94
N SER A 17 -4.47 14.94 -1.62
CA SER A 17 -3.98 13.57 -1.44
C SER A 17 -2.50 13.47 -1.82
N MET A 18 -2.10 14.03 -2.96
CA MET A 18 -0.71 14.05 -3.41
C MET A 18 0.18 14.88 -2.47
N LEU A 19 -0.27 16.06 -2.04
CA LEU A 19 0.44 16.91 -1.08
C LEU A 19 0.59 16.25 0.29
N THR A 20 -0.45 15.58 0.76
CA THR A 20 -0.43 14.83 2.02
C THR A 20 0.51 13.63 1.91
N GLY A 21 0.47 12.88 0.81
CA GLY A 21 1.41 11.79 0.56
C GLY A 21 2.87 12.26 0.56
N LYS A 22 3.13 13.39 -0.11
CA LYS A 22 4.44 14.07 -0.06
C LYS A 22 4.85 14.49 1.35
N LEU A 23 3.93 15.09 2.11
CA LEU A 23 4.19 15.55 3.47
C LEU A 23 4.23 14.42 4.49
N LEU A 24 3.68 13.24 4.22
CA LEU A 24 4.00 12.04 5.00
C LEU A 24 5.40 11.51 4.62
N GLY A 25 5.79 11.69 3.36
CA GLY A 25 7.07 11.29 2.80
C GLY A 25 8.17 12.37 2.84
N ASP A 26 8.86 12.50 1.70
CA ASP A 26 10.08 13.29 1.51
C ASP A 26 9.89 14.82 1.56
N ALA A 27 8.65 15.32 1.53
CA ALA A 27 8.42 16.75 1.52
C ALA A 27 8.47 17.39 2.91
N ASN A 28 8.91 18.64 2.92
CA ASN A 28 8.91 19.50 4.10
C ASN A 28 8.48 20.93 3.75
N LEU A 29 8.18 21.72 4.77
CA LEU A 29 7.91 23.15 4.66
C LEU A 29 9.04 23.91 5.34
N THR A 30 9.53 24.98 4.73
CA THR A 30 10.54 25.84 5.35
C THR A 30 9.95 26.58 6.54
N ILE A 31 10.54 26.41 7.71
CA ILE A 31 10.15 27.09 8.95
C ILE A 31 11.18 28.17 9.26
N GLU A 32 10.90 29.40 8.85
CA GLU A 32 11.75 30.57 9.09
C GLU A 32 10.93 31.68 9.76
N LYS A 33 11.49 32.40 10.74
CA LYS A 33 10.75 33.42 11.52
C LYS A 33 10.26 34.60 10.67
N THR A 34 11.04 34.99 9.66
CA THR A 34 10.83 36.24 8.90
C THR A 34 10.38 36.01 7.46
N ARG A 35 10.30 34.74 7.01
CA ARG A 35 9.98 34.40 5.62
C ARG A 35 8.78 33.49 5.57
N ARG A 36 7.93 33.74 4.57
CA ARG A 36 6.79 32.87 4.29
C ARG A 36 7.27 31.46 3.90
N PRO A 37 6.55 30.41 4.32
CA PRO A 37 6.91 29.03 4.07
C PRO A 37 6.91 28.68 2.59
N ARG A 38 7.71 27.68 2.24
CA ARG A 38 7.78 27.06 0.92
C ARG A 38 7.80 25.55 1.10
N LEU A 39 7.01 24.84 0.29
CA LEU A 39 7.08 23.40 0.17
C LEU A 39 8.35 23.03 -0.58
N ARG A 40 9.07 22.03 -0.09
CA ARG A 40 10.24 21.45 -0.74
C ARG A 40 10.13 19.94 -0.73
N PHE A 41 10.56 19.32 -1.82
CA PHE A 41 10.83 17.89 -1.88
C PHE A 41 12.03 17.65 -2.79
N SER A 42 12.73 16.55 -2.56
CA SER A 42 13.90 16.17 -3.34
C SER A 42 14.00 14.67 -3.47
N HIS A 43 14.49 14.19 -4.61
CA HIS A 43 14.70 12.77 -4.88
C HIS A 43 16.11 12.55 -5.40
N ALA A 44 16.70 11.43 -5.02
CA ALA A 44 18.01 11.02 -5.51
C ALA A 44 18.05 10.95 -7.04
N ILE A 45 19.23 11.08 -7.63
CA ILE A 45 19.43 11.12 -9.08
C ILE A 45 18.81 9.92 -9.83
N HIS A 46 18.83 8.74 -9.21
CA HIS A 46 18.23 7.52 -9.78
C HIS A 46 16.69 7.55 -9.80
N ASP A 47 16.06 8.37 -8.95
CA ASP A 47 14.62 8.60 -8.90
C ASP A 47 14.24 9.97 -9.52
N LYS A 48 15.08 10.53 -10.39
CA LYS A 48 14.80 11.82 -11.06
C LYS A 48 13.45 11.83 -11.77
N THR A 49 13.06 10.74 -12.43
CA THR A 49 11.80 10.67 -13.18
C THR A 49 10.61 10.84 -12.25
N TRP A 50 10.67 10.25 -11.04
CA TRP A 50 9.66 10.46 -10.01
C TRP A 50 9.60 11.91 -9.54
N CYS A 51 10.75 12.57 -9.33
CA CYS A 51 10.78 13.99 -8.99
C CYS A 51 10.11 14.88 -10.04
N PHE A 52 10.34 14.60 -11.32
CA PHE A 52 9.80 15.38 -12.44
C PHE A 52 8.29 15.14 -12.57
N TYR A 53 7.83 13.90 -12.44
CA TYR A 53 6.41 13.58 -12.39
C TYR A 53 5.71 14.30 -11.23
N CYS A 54 6.30 14.26 -10.02
CA CYS A 54 5.74 14.98 -8.87
C CYS A 54 5.61 16.48 -9.12
N TYR A 55 6.62 17.09 -9.76
CA TYR A 55 6.57 18.47 -10.18
C TYR A 55 5.44 18.72 -11.19
N GLN A 56 5.32 17.88 -12.22
CA GLN A 56 4.30 18.04 -13.27
C GLN A 56 2.88 17.97 -12.69
N GLU A 57 2.60 16.96 -11.85
CA GLU A 57 1.27 16.78 -11.25
C GLU A 57 0.93 17.90 -10.26
N LEU A 58 1.85 18.25 -9.36
CA LEU A 58 1.58 19.30 -8.37
C LEU A 58 1.55 20.71 -8.99
N SER A 59 2.27 20.95 -10.09
CA SER A 59 2.28 22.25 -10.77
C SER A 59 0.94 22.64 -11.38
N LYS A 60 0.01 21.67 -11.55
CA LYS A 60 -1.36 21.93 -11.98
C LYS A 60 -2.17 22.70 -10.93
N TYR A 61 -1.76 22.63 -9.66
CA TYR A 61 -2.53 23.14 -8.53
C TYR A 61 -1.80 24.19 -7.70
N ILE A 62 -0.46 24.10 -7.62
CA ILE A 62 0.37 25.06 -6.89
C ILE A 62 1.55 25.50 -7.75
N LYS A 63 1.96 26.76 -7.61
CA LYS A 63 3.10 27.29 -8.37
C LYS A 63 4.41 26.72 -7.83
N LEU A 64 5.13 25.97 -8.66
CA LEU A 64 6.42 25.35 -8.35
C LEU A 64 7.53 25.88 -9.25
N ALA A 65 8.75 25.97 -8.72
CA ALA A 65 9.95 26.12 -9.53
C ALA A 65 10.30 24.77 -10.19
N ARG A 66 10.80 24.81 -11.43
CA ARG A 66 11.26 23.61 -12.16
C ARG A 66 12.28 22.82 -11.33
N PRO A 67 12.32 21.47 -11.46
CA PRO A 67 13.31 20.65 -10.78
C PRO A 67 14.74 21.12 -11.05
N LYS A 68 15.54 21.28 -10.00
CA LYS A 68 16.93 21.71 -10.08
C LYS A 68 17.85 20.60 -9.61
N TYR A 69 18.83 20.26 -10.44
CA TYR A 69 19.90 19.35 -10.07
C TYR A 69 20.78 19.98 -8.98
N ARG A 70 21.22 19.16 -8.03
CA ARG A 70 22.17 19.55 -7.00
C ARG A 70 23.08 18.37 -6.65
N LYS A 71 24.38 18.65 -6.59
CA LYS A 71 25.41 17.78 -6.05
C LYS A 71 25.89 18.34 -4.71
N ILE A 72 25.84 17.54 -3.65
CA ILE A 72 26.28 17.93 -2.31
C ILE A 72 27.41 17.01 -1.88
N ILE A 73 28.50 17.58 -1.39
CA ILE A 73 29.58 16.81 -0.75
C ILE A 73 29.00 16.14 0.50
N ASP A 74 29.08 14.81 0.54
CA ASP A 74 28.56 14.01 1.65
C ASP A 74 29.62 12.95 2.01
N PRO A 75 30.41 13.19 3.08
CA PRO A 75 31.49 12.29 3.47
C PRO A 75 30.97 10.94 3.99
N ARG A 76 29.67 10.81 4.26
CA ARG A 76 29.06 9.54 4.72
C ARG A 76 28.88 8.55 3.59
N THR A 77 28.89 9.00 2.33
CA THR A 77 28.74 8.11 1.17
C THR A 77 30.11 7.67 0.64
N LYS A 78 30.19 6.45 0.10
CA LYS A 78 31.44 5.93 -0.49
C LYS A 78 31.98 6.80 -1.63
N MET A 79 31.10 7.50 -2.33
CA MET A 79 31.46 8.39 -3.44
C MET A 79 31.86 9.81 -2.99
N GLY A 80 31.70 10.13 -1.69
CA GLY A 80 31.99 11.46 -1.13
C GLY A 80 30.98 12.54 -1.51
N PHE A 81 29.89 12.18 -2.21
CA PHE A 81 28.81 13.10 -2.57
C PHE A 81 27.46 12.40 -2.70
N THR A 82 26.40 13.20 -2.73
CA THR A 82 25.04 12.81 -3.11
C THR A 82 24.54 13.71 -4.23
N GLU A 83 23.72 13.14 -5.11
CA GLU A 83 23.10 13.84 -6.23
C GLU A 83 21.59 13.69 -6.14
N HIS A 84 20.88 14.80 -6.29
CA HIS A 84 19.43 14.82 -6.26
C HIS A 84 18.89 15.93 -7.15
N TYR A 85 17.61 15.79 -7.50
CA TYR A 85 16.80 16.90 -7.97
C TYR A 85 15.95 17.40 -6.82
N TYR A 86 15.83 18.71 -6.68
CA TYR A 86 14.90 19.32 -5.73
C TYR A 86 13.91 20.24 -6.43
N VAL A 87 12.72 20.34 -5.85
CA VAL A 87 11.62 21.20 -6.27
C VAL A 87 11.21 22.05 -5.09
N GLN A 88 10.83 23.30 -5.35
CA GLN A 88 10.40 24.23 -4.33
C GLN A 88 9.19 25.03 -4.80
N SER A 89 8.21 25.23 -3.92
CA SER A 89 7.05 26.07 -4.21
C SER A 89 7.37 27.56 -4.17
N PHE A 90 6.50 28.33 -4.82
CA PHE A 90 6.32 29.73 -4.49
C PHE A 90 5.53 29.85 -3.17
N THR A 91 5.61 31.01 -2.54
CA THR A 91 4.80 31.32 -1.37
C THR A 91 3.36 31.55 -1.83
N SER A 92 2.39 30.97 -1.15
CA SER A 92 0.97 31.19 -1.41
C SER A 92 0.17 30.90 -0.15
N GLU A 93 -1.11 31.30 -0.12
CA GLU A 93 -2.02 31.02 1.00
C GLU A 93 -2.12 29.52 1.29
N VAL A 94 -2.20 28.68 0.25
CA VAL A 94 -2.18 27.21 0.39
C VAL A 94 -0.96 26.73 1.17
N ILE A 95 0.23 27.28 0.88
CA ILE A 95 1.46 26.88 1.55
C ILE A 95 1.50 27.37 3.01
N ASP A 96 0.93 28.55 3.28
CA ASP A 96 0.79 29.05 4.65
C ASP A 96 -0.15 28.15 5.46
N LEU A 97 -1.29 27.76 4.89
CA LEU A 97 -2.25 26.83 5.51
C LEU A 97 -1.62 25.47 5.78
N LEU A 98 -0.89 24.91 4.81
CA LEU A 98 -0.16 23.65 4.99
C LEU A 98 0.85 23.76 6.14
N LYS A 99 1.58 24.89 6.26
CA LYS A 99 2.54 25.08 7.35
C LYS A 99 1.82 25.11 8.69
N ASP A 100 0.69 25.79 8.78
CA ASP A 100 -0.05 25.89 10.03
C ASP A 100 -0.68 24.56 10.46
N ILE A 101 -1.08 23.74 9.50
CA ILE A 101 -1.67 22.42 9.74
C ILE A 101 -0.60 21.38 10.11
N TRP A 102 0.52 21.35 9.38
CA TRP A 102 1.57 20.32 9.54
C TRP A 102 2.67 20.70 10.54
N TYR A 103 2.85 21.98 10.84
CA TYR A 103 3.90 22.49 11.73
C TYR A 103 3.32 23.40 12.82
N PRO A 104 2.32 22.95 13.60
CA PRO A 104 1.65 23.79 14.60
C PRO A 104 2.62 24.35 15.65
N ASN A 105 3.67 23.58 15.97
CA ASN A 105 4.73 23.96 16.91
C ASN A 105 6.10 24.10 16.23
N GLY A 106 6.13 24.43 14.93
CA GLY A 106 7.37 24.52 14.15
C GLY A 106 8.04 23.16 13.84
N LYS A 107 7.46 22.05 14.33
CA LYS A 107 7.87 20.68 14.02
C LYS A 107 6.81 19.97 13.20
N LYS A 108 7.24 19.22 12.18
CA LYS A 108 6.39 18.37 11.34
C LYS A 108 5.62 17.40 12.24
N THR A 109 4.30 17.48 12.20
CA THR A 109 3.36 16.71 13.02
C THR A 109 2.23 16.21 12.13
N VAL A 110 1.82 14.96 12.28
CA VAL A 110 0.74 14.37 11.47
C VAL A 110 -0.61 15.03 11.80
N PRO A 111 -1.30 15.65 10.82
CA PRO A 111 -2.58 16.32 11.07
C PRO A 111 -3.74 15.32 11.04
N PHE A 112 -3.97 14.59 12.14
CA PHE A 112 -5.04 13.58 12.24
C PHE A 112 -6.45 14.11 11.96
N SER A 113 -6.70 15.42 12.12
CA SER A 113 -7.97 16.04 11.73
C SER A 113 -8.13 16.24 10.22
N LEU A 114 -7.05 16.17 9.44
CA LEU A 114 -7.07 16.26 7.98
C LEU A 114 -7.13 14.88 7.33
N LEU A 115 -6.46 13.87 7.91
CA LEU A 115 -6.31 12.54 7.31
C LEU A 115 -7.62 11.87 6.87
N PRO A 116 -8.75 11.92 7.62
CA PRO A 116 -10.00 11.29 7.20
C PRO A 116 -10.51 11.74 5.82
N PHE A 117 -10.12 12.94 5.39
CA PHE A 117 -10.53 13.51 4.12
C PHE A 117 -9.57 13.19 2.97
N VAL A 118 -8.26 13.04 3.25
CA VAL A 118 -7.20 13.07 2.22
C VAL A 118 -6.33 11.81 2.19
N LEU A 119 -6.44 10.92 3.17
CA LEU A 119 -5.70 9.66 3.20
C LEU A 119 -6.35 8.66 2.22
N THR A 120 -6.36 9.02 0.94
CA THR A 120 -6.90 8.25 -0.19
C THR A 120 -5.85 7.26 -0.74
N PRO A 121 -6.22 6.36 -1.68
CA PRO A 121 -5.24 5.52 -2.36
C PRO A 121 -4.14 6.31 -3.10
N ILE A 122 -4.44 7.51 -3.58
CA ILE A 122 -3.45 8.43 -4.17
C ILE A 122 -2.43 8.87 -3.10
N CYS A 123 -2.93 9.26 -1.92
CA CYS A 123 -2.06 9.64 -0.79
C CYS A 123 -1.16 8.48 -0.36
N LEU A 124 -1.71 7.28 -0.21
CA LEU A 124 -0.93 6.08 0.12
C LEU A 124 0.12 5.77 -0.95
N ALA A 125 -0.23 5.89 -2.24
CA ALA A 125 0.70 5.64 -3.33
C ALA A 125 1.85 6.64 -3.36
N TRP A 126 1.57 7.93 -3.16
CA TRP A 126 2.58 8.98 -3.14
C TRP A 126 3.50 8.86 -1.93
N TRP A 127 2.93 8.58 -0.75
CA TRP A 127 3.70 8.31 0.46
C TRP A 127 4.59 7.07 0.31
N TYR A 128 4.05 5.98 -0.23
CA TYR A 128 4.79 4.74 -0.45
C TYR A 128 5.92 4.91 -1.49
N GLN A 129 5.71 5.73 -2.52
CA GLN A 129 6.75 5.99 -3.51
C GLN A 129 7.92 6.78 -2.92
N ASP A 130 7.69 7.64 -1.94
CA ASP A 130 8.74 8.34 -1.19
C ASP A 130 9.39 7.38 -0.18
N ASP A 131 8.66 6.95 0.86
CA ASP A 131 9.22 6.27 2.05
C ASP A 131 8.94 4.77 2.15
N GLY A 132 8.27 4.21 1.15
CA GLY A 132 7.88 2.80 1.11
C GLY A 132 8.94 1.86 0.55
N HIS A 133 8.90 0.63 1.02
CA HIS A 133 9.75 -0.46 0.55
C HIS A 133 9.03 -1.83 0.63
N LEU A 134 9.10 -2.60 -0.46
CA LEU A 134 8.66 -4.00 -0.51
C LEU A 134 9.85 -4.92 -0.27
N LYS A 135 9.89 -5.58 0.88
CA LYS A 135 10.94 -6.53 1.19
C LYS A 135 10.65 -7.88 0.54
N ILE A 136 11.54 -8.32 -0.35
CA ILE A 136 11.50 -9.61 -1.02
C ILE A 136 12.74 -10.43 -0.65
N GLU A 137 12.55 -11.67 -0.24
CA GLU A 137 13.64 -12.61 0.07
C GLU A 137 13.35 -13.95 -0.61
N LYS A 138 14.35 -14.51 -1.31
CA LYS A 138 14.21 -15.80 -2.04
C LYS A 138 12.97 -15.84 -2.95
N ASN A 139 12.72 -14.76 -3.70
CA ASN A 139 11.56 -14.56 -4.58
C ASN A 139 10.21 -14.70 -3.86
N GLN A 140 10.16 -14.36 -2.58
CA GLN A 140 8.94 -14.31 -1.79
C GLN A 140 8.82 -12.95 -1.12
N VAL A 141 7.65 -12.35 -1.25
CA VAL A 141 7.32 -11.12 -0.54
C VAL A 141 7.28 -11.41 0.96
N LYS A 142 7.96 -10.60 1.75
CA LYS A 142 8.05 -10.78 3.21
C LYS A 142 7.24 -9.75 3.96
N LYS A 143 7.36 -8.48 3.57
CA LYS A 143 6.69 -7.37 4.24
C LYS A 143 6.75 -6.09 3.42
N ILE A 144 5.81 -5.20 3.68
CA ILE A 144 5.90 -3.77 3.33
C ILE A 144 6.44 -3.02 4.54
N ILE A 145 7.29 -2.02 4.27
CA ILE A 145 7.84 -1.09 5.25
C ILE A 145 7.49 0.33 4.79
N LEU A 146 7.00 1.16 5.70
CA LEU A 146 6.87 2.61 5.53
C LEU A 146 7.80 3.29 6.54
N SER A 147 8.83 3.96 6.04
CA SER A 147 9.82 4.67 6.88
C SER A 147 9.15 5.89 7.52
N THR A 148 8.86 5.78 8.80
CA THR A 148 8.04 6.72 9.58
C THR A 148 8.73 7.10 10.90
N ASP A 149 10.00 6.76 11.00
CA ASP A 149 10.87 6.99 12.15
C ASP A 149 11.11 8.48 12.45
N GLY A 150 10.75 9.38 11.52
CA GLY A 150 10.71 10.82 11.74
C GLY A 150 9.54 11.34 12.59
N PHE A 151 8.46 10.55 12.72
CA PHE A 151 7.32 10.86 13.60
C PHE A 151 7.47 10.19 14.96
N SER A 152 6.73 10.65 15.96
CA SER A 152 6.71 9.99 17.28
C SER A 152 5.98 8.64 17.23
N ALA A 153 6.26 7.74 18.17
CA ALA A 153 5.57 6.45 18.28
C ALA A 153 4.04 6.64 18.42
N ALA A 154 3.60 7.60 19.22
CA ALA A 154 2.17 7.92 19.38
C ALA A 154 1.52 8.43 18.09
N GLU A 155 2.24 9.18 17.25
CA GLU A 155 1.75 9.55 15.91
C GLU A 155 1.66 8.33 15.01
N ASN A 156 2.66 7.44 15.05
CA ASN A 156 2.67 6.25 14.23
C ASN A 156 1.58 5.24 14.63
N GLU A 157 1.29 5.09 15.92
CA GLU A 157 0.15 4.29 16.41
C GLU A 157 -1.18 4.84 15.88
N LYS A 158 -1.40 6.16 15.96
CA LYS A 158 -2.61 6.80 15.39
C LYS A 158 -2.67 6.71 13.87
N LEU A 159 -1.54 6.73 13.17
CA LEU A 159 -1.47 6.47 11.73
C LEU A 159 -1.92 5.05 11.41
N ILE A 160 -1.45 4.06 12.18
CA ILE A 160 -1.89 2.66 12.05
C ILE A 160 -3.41 2.56 12.24
N GLU A 161 -3.96 3.17 13.28
CA GLU A 161 -5.41 3.20 13.53
C GLU A 161 -6.17 3.83 12.36
N SER A 162 -5.71 4.98 11.85
CA SER A 162 -6.34 5.68 10.73
C SER A 162 -6.35 4.83 9.45
N ILE A 163 -5.22 4.18 9.14
CA ILE A 163 -5.10 3.27 7.99
C ILE A 163 -6.01 2.05 8.16
N TYR A 164 -6.06 1.48 9.37
CA TYR A 164 -6.92 0.35 9.67
C TYR A 164 -8.40 0.70 9.51
N GLN A 165 -8.84 1.87 10.00
CA GLN A 165 -10.23 2.30 9.88
C GLN A 165 -10.68 2.44 8.42
N LEU A 166 -9.82 3.00 7.56
CA LEU A 166 -10.12 3.24 6.14
C LEU A 166 -9.97 1.99 5.26
N TYR A 167 -8.95 1.18 5.52
CA TYR A 167 -8.49 0.14 4.59
C TYR A 167 -8.43 -1.27 5.18
N LYS A 168 -8.71 -1.44 6.48
CA LYS A 168 -8.58 -2.72 7.20
C LYS A 168 -7.18 -3.35 7.08
N LEU A 169 -6.17 -2.50 6.92
CA LEU A 169 -4.76 -2.88 6.87
C LEU A 169 -4.14 -2.78 8.27
N GLU A 170 -3.66 -3.91 8.78
CA GLU A 170 -3.10 -4.08 10.12
C GLU A 170 -1.58 -3.89 10.08
N PHE A 171 -1.14 -2.63 10.08
CA PHE A 171 0.26 -2.31 10.27
C PHE A 171 0.68 -2.51 11.73
N SER A 172 1.98 -2.75 11.92
CA SER A 172 2.62 -2.88 13.24
C SER A 172 3.87 -2.01 13.29
N LEU A 173 4.31 -1.59 14.48
CA LEU A 173 5.58 -0.91 14.63
C LEU A 173 6.74 -1.89 14.74
N ASP A 174 7.85 -1.58 14.08
CA ASP A 174 9.12 -2.25 14.36
C ASP A 174 9.96 -1.51 15.41
N LYS A 175 11.13 -2.08 15.71
CA LYS A 175 12.09 -1.51 16.67
C LYS A 175 12.67 -0.16 16.25
N GLN A 176 12.51 0.25 15.00
CA GLN A 176 12.95 1.53 14.47
C GLN A 176 11.80 2.53 14.41
N ASN A 177 10.64 2.24 15.00
CA ASN A 177 9.45 3.08 14.91
C ASN A 177 8.94 3.26 13.47
N ARG A 178 9.01 2.19 12.66
CA ARG A 178 8.48 2.17 11.30
C ARG A 178 7.22 1.32 11.21
N LEU A 179 6.31 1.70 10.33
CA LEU A 179 5.11 0.93 10.00
C LEU A 179 5.46 -0.28 9.13
N ILE A 180 5.05 -1.48 9.56
CA ILE A 180 5.30 -2.75 8.87
C ILE A 180 4.01 -3.55 8.67
N LEU A 181 3.82 -4.06 7.45
CA LEU A 181 2.74 -4.97 7.10
C LEU A 181 3.31 -6.32 6.68
N TYR A 182 2.96 -7.39 7.40
CA TYR A 182 3.53 -8.74 7.23
C TYR A 182 2.59 -9.73 6.52
N ASP A 183 1.29 -9.60 6.75
CA ASP A 183 0.32 -10.57 6.27
C ASP A 183 0.21 -10.55 4.74
N GLN A 184 0.35 -11.71 4.10
CA GLN A 184 0.46 -11.79 2.64
C GLN A 184 -0.80 -11.23 1.96
N PRO A 185 -2.03 -11.63 2.31
CA PRO A 185 -3.22 -11.02 1.71
C PRO A 185 -3.29 -9.50 1.85
N GLN A 186 -2.91 -8.96 3.01
CA GLN A 186 -2.89 -7.52 3.22
C GLN A 186 -1.84 -6.81 2.38
N ILE A 187 -0.65 -7.40 2.23
CA ILE A 187 0.40 -6.85 1.36
C ILE A 187 -0.07 -6.78 -0.09
N PHE A 188 -0.68 -7.85 -0.60
CA PHE A 188 -1.15 -7.91 -1.99
C PHE A 188 -2.32 -6.94 -2.21
N TYR A 189 -3.23 -6.84 -1.25
CA TYR A 189 -4.30 -5.85 -1.27
C TYR A 189 -3.76 -4.41 -1.22
N PHE A 190 -2.77 -4.11 -0.36
CA PHE A 190 -2.12 -2.79 -0.34
C PHE A 190 -1.51 -2.45 -1.71
N VAL A 191 -0.78 -3.39 -2.31
CA VAL A 191 -0.21 -3.19 -3.65
C VAL A 191 -1.32 -2.97 -4.68
N HIS A 192 -2.39 -3.76 -4.66
CA HIS A 192 -3.55 -3.58 -5.54
C HIS A 192 -4.15 -2.18 -5.40
N LEU A 193 -4.32 -1.71 -4.15
CA LEU A 193 -4.91 -0.42 -3.82
C LEU A 193 -4.12 0.76 -4.42
N ILE A 194 -2.78 0.72 -4.31
CA ILE A 194 -1.93 1.83 -4.73
C ILE A 194 -1.47 1.73 -6.19
N LYS A 195 -1.43 0.54 -6.78
CA LYS A 195 -0.85 0.27 -8.10
C LYS A 195 -1.32 1.22 -9.21
N PRO A 196 -2.60 1.61 -9.31
CA PRO A 196 -3.05 2.56 -10.34
C PRO A 196 -2.40 3.95 -10.27
N TYR A 197 -1.82 4.32 -9.12
CA TYR A 197 -1.25 5.64 -8.85
C TYR A 197 0.28 5.61 -8.65
N VAL A 198 0.91 4.46 -8.86
CA VAL A 198 2.37 4.32 -8.82
C VAL A 198 2.93 4.65 -10.20
N HIS A 199 3.88 5.58 -10.24
CA HIS A 199 4.57 5.96 -11.47
C HIS A 199 5.48 4.82 -11.95
N GLU A 200 5.64 4.69 -13.27
CA GLU A 200 6.40 3.59 -13.89
C GLU A 200 7.85 3.46 -13.40
N SER A 201 8.52 4.59 -13.16
CA SER A 201 9.89 4.62 -12.62
C SER A 201 9.98 4.04 -11.20
N MET A 202 8.85 3.95 -10.50
CA MET A 202 8.73 3.43 -9.14
C MET A 202 8.17 2.00 -9.09
N HIS A 203 7.91 1.36 -10.25
CA HIS A 203 7.39 -0.01 -10.29
C HIS A 203 8.25 -1.02 -9.52
N ARG A 204 9.57 -0.82 -9.46
CA ARG A 204 10.48 -1.64 -8.64
C ARG A 204 10.05 -1.75 -7.17
N LYS A 205 9.32 -0.77 -6.63
CA LYS A 205 8.82 -0.76 -5.25
C LYS A 205 7.56 -1.60 -5.07
N ILE A 206 6.87 -2.02 -6.14
CA ILE A 206 5.62 -2.80 -6.08
C ILE A 206 5.68 -4.13 -6.84
N GLN A 207 6.79 -4.42 -7.51
CA GLN A 207 6.97 -5.64 -8.27
C GLN A 207 7.05 -6.86 -7.35
N VAL A 208 5.92 -7.57 -7.24
CA VAL A 208 5.86 -8.90 -6.67
C VAL A 208 6.34 -9.88 -7.73
N SER A 209 7.50 -10.51 -7.53
CA SER A 209 8.06 -11.48 -8.49
C SER A 209 7.06 -12.61 -8.77
N SER A 210 6.77 -12.91 -10.03
CA SER A 210 6.04 -14.12 -10.41
C SER A 210 6.87 -15.32 -10.00
N MET A 211 6.32 -16.20 -9.16
CA MET A 211 7.00 -17.45 -8.83
C MET A 211 6.96 -18.36 -10.08
N ASN A 212 8.04 -18.41 -10.85
CA ASN A 212 8.28 -19.51 -11.79
C ASN A 212 8.59 -20.82 -11.02
N LYS A 213 7.75 -21.19 -10.04
CA LYS A 213 7.77 -22.52 -9.44
C LYS A 213 7.10 -23.45 -10.44
N LYS A 214 7.87 -24.42 -10.97
CA LYS A 214 7.30 -25.59 -11.64
C LYS A 214 6.16 -26.11 -10.77
N ILE A 215 4.95 -26.21 -11.33
CA ILE A 215 3.76 -26.74 -10.66
C ILE A 215 4.00 -28.24 -10.45
N THR A 216 4.73 -28.62 -9.40
CA THR A 216 5.36 -29.95 -9.30
C THR A 216 4.54 -30.98 -8.52
N ALA A 217 3.77 -30.59 -7.51
CA ALA A 217 3.08 -31.55 -6.66
C ALA A 217 1.64 -31.83 -7.13
N LYS A 218 1.39 -33.04 -7.65
CA LYS A 218 0.03 -33.53 -7.96
C LYS A 218 -0.82 -33.72 -6.69
N ARG A 219 -0.20 -34.14 -5.59
CA ARG A 219 -0.82 -34.37 -4.28
C ARG A 219 -0.52 -33.20 -3.34
N THR A 220 -1.52 -32.75 -2.60
CA THR A 220 -1.39 -31.67 -1.61
C THR A 220 -2.33 -31.91 -0.42
N THR A 221 -2.18 -31.12 0.64
CA THR A 221 -3.10 -31.12 1.79
C THR A 221 -3.80 -29.77 1.86
N ILE A 222 -5.12 -29.79 1.87
CA ILE A 222 -5.98 -28.63 2.07
C ILE A 222 -6.52 -28.69 3.50
N TYR A 223 -6.40 -27.59 4.23
CA TYR A 223 -6.92 -27.45 5.59
C TYR A 223 -8.21 -26.65 5.53
N LEU A 224 -9.34 -27.24 5.92
CA LEU A 224 -10.64 -26.57 5.93
C LEU A 224 -11.27 -26.67 7.32
N PRO A 225 -12.06 -25.67 7.74
CA PRO A 225 -12.81 -25.77 8.99
C PRO A 225 -13.75 -26.98 8.98
N THR A 226 -13.98 -27.54 10.17
CA THR A 226 -14.85 -28.71 10.37
C THR A 226 -16.30 -28.45 10.00
N SER A 227 -16.72 -27.18 9.92
CA SER A 227 -18.05 -26.76 9.46
C SER A 227 -18.30 -27.05 7.98
N ILE A 228 -17.25 -27.24 7.17
CA ILE A 228 -17.39 -27.57 5.75
C ILE A 228 -17.47 -29.09 5.61
N PRO A 229 -18.62 -29.64 5.19
CA PRO A 229 -18.80 -31.08 5.11
C PRO A 229 -18.03 -31.65 3.91
N ILE A 230 -16.96 -32.38 4.19
CA ILE A 230 -16.16 -33.10 3.18
C ILE A 230 -16.27 -34.60 3.42
N LYS A 231 -16.88 -35.34 2.48
CA LYS A 231 -17.06 -36.80 2.55
C LYS A 231 -16.08 -37.52 1.63
N LYS A 232 -15.92 -37.04 0.40
CA LYS A 232 -14.97 -37.56 -0.60
C LYS A 232 -13.97 -36.44 -0.94
N PRO A 233 -12.85 -36.33 -0.21
CA PRO A 233 -11.97 -35.16 -0.23
C PRO A 233 -11.61 -34.61 -1.61
N THR A 234 -11.09 -35.46 -2.50
CA THR A 234 -10.70 -35.04 -3.84
C THR A 234 -11.91 -34.54 -4.65
N ARG A 235 -12.99 -35.31 -4.70
CA ARG A 235 -14.18 -34.99 -5.50
C ARG A 235 -14.88 -33.74 -4.99
N ASP A 236 -15.06 -33.63 -3.68
CA ASP A 236 -15.80 -32.53 -3.09
C ASP A 236 -15.00 -31.22 -3.20
N ILE A 237 -13.67 -31.24 -3.05
CA ILE A 237 -12.80 -30.07 -3.28
C ILE A 237 -12.74 -29.70 -4.76
N HIS A 238 -12.77 -30.67 -5.69
CA HIS A 238 -12.86 -30.37 -7.12
C HIS A 238 -14.11 -29.57 -7.44
N LYS A 239 -15.26 -29.99 -6.90
CA LYS A 239 -16.53 -29.28 -7.06
C LYS A 239 -16.47 -27.85 -6.49
N ILE A 240 -15.88 -27.68 -5.30
CA ILE A 240 -15.65 -26.35 -4.70
C ILE A 240 -14.81 -25.46 -5.63
N LEU A 241 -13.83 -26.03 -6.35
CA LEU A 241 -12.93 -25.28 -7.22
C LEU A 241 -13.51 -24.93 -8.60
N GLU A 242 -14.66 -25.47 -9.00
CA GLU A 242 -15.29 -25.19 -10.31
C GLU A 242 -15.56 -23.69 -10.52
N ARG A 243 -15.80 -22.95 -9.44
CA ARG A 243 -16.03 -21.49 -9.45
C ARG A 243 -14.77 -20.63 -9.44
N LEU A 244 -13.60 -21.21 -9.17
CA LEU A 244 -12.36 -20.45 -9.03
C LEU A 244 -12.02 -19.59 -10.27
N PRO A 245 -12.24 -20.05 -11.52
CA PRO A 245 -12.01 -19.23 -12.71
C PRO A 245 -12.90 -17.98 -12.73
N PHE A 246 -14.18 -18.11 -12.38
CA PHE A 246 -15.11 -16.98 -12.31
C PHE A 246 -14.69 -16.00 -11.21
N LEU A 247 -14.39 -16.47 -10.00
CA LEU A 247 -13.91 -15.61 -8.93
C LEU A 247 -12.62 -14.88 -9.30
N TYR A 248 -11.73 -15.53 -10.04
CA TYR A 248 -10.51 -14.91 -10.54
C TYR A 248 -10.80 -13.71 -11.46
N THR A 249 -11.80 -13.80 -12.36
CA THR A 249 -12.11 -12.67 -13.26
C THR A 249 -12.63 -11.46 -12.47
N GLN A 250 -13.34 -11.70 -11.38
CA GLN A 250 -13.87 -10.63 -10.51
C GLN A 250 -12.78 -9.89 -9.71
N LEU A 251 -11.60 -10.49 -9.48
CA LEU A 251 -10.49 -9.84 -8.75
C LEU A 251 -9.88 -8.64 -9.48
N HIS A 252 -10.18 -8.47 -10.77
CA HIS A 252 -9.76 -7.30 -11.53
C HIS A 252 -10.63 -6.07 -11.25
N ASP A 253 -11.84 -6.26 -10.74
CA ASP A 253 -12.68 -5.17 -10.28
C ASP A 253 -12.24 -4.72 -8.87
N LYS A 254 -11.95 -3.42 -8.75
CA LYS A 254 -11.45 -2.82 -7.52
C LYS A 254 -12.48 -2.90 -6.39
N THR A 255 -13.76 -2.69 -6.70
CA THR A 255 -14.85 -2.69 -5.71
C THR A 255 -15.07 -4.09 -5.18
N ILE A 256 -15.05 -5.08 -6.07
CA ILE A 256 -15.21 -6.49 -5.69
C ILE A 256 -14.02 -6.94 -4.84
N TYR A 257 -12.78 -6.68 -5.26
CA TYR A 257 -11.62 -7.06 -4.44
C TYR A 257 -11.63 -6.32 -3.09
N ASP A 258 -11.99 -5.02 -3.05
CA ASP A 258 -12.13 -4.30 -1.78
C ASP A 258 -13.12 -4.98 -0.82
N MET A 259 -14.30 -5.35 -1.32
CA MET A 259 -15.30 -6.08 -0.55
C MET A 259 -14.78 -7.46 -0.10
N LEU A 260 -14.20 -8.26 -1.01
CA LEU A 260 -13.66 -9.58 -0.69
C LEU A 260 -12.60 -9.48 0.42
N PHE A 261 -11.71 -8.50 0.32
CA PHE A 261 -10.66 -8.27 1.29
C PHE A 261 -11.21 -7.82 2.64
N LYS A 262 -12.16 -6.87 2.68
CA LYS A 262 -12.68 -6.33 3.94
C LYS A 262 -13.64 -7.27 4.65
N GLU A 263 -14.47 -8.00 3.91
CA GLU A 263 -15.58 -8.78 4.47
C GLU A 263 -15.30 -10.29 4.56
N LEU A 264 -14.60 -10.85 3.57
CA LEU A 264 -14.41 -12.31 3.48
C LEU A 264 -13.03 -12.75 3.95
N PHE A 265 -11.95 -12.05 3.59
CA PHE A 265 -10.60 -12.48 3.97
C PHE A 265 -10.38 -12.60 5.49
N PRO A 266 -10.96 -11.73 6.36
CA PRO A 266 -10.85 -11.90 7.80
C PRO A 266 -11.45 -13.23 8.28
N LYS A 267 -12.53 -13.70 7.64
CA LYS A 267 -13.19 -14.99 7.94
C LYS A 267 -12.32 -16.20 7.53
N LEU A 268 -11.31 -16.00 6.70
CA LEU A 268 -10.36 -17.04 6.30
C LEU A 268 -9.22 -17.23 7.32
N LYS A 269 -9.02 -16.28 8.25
CA LYS A 269 -8.05 -16.40 9.35
C LYS A 269 -8.66 -17.28 10.46
N ILE A 270 -8.53 -18.59 10.30
CA ILE A 270 -9.11 -19.59 11.21
C ILE A 270 -8.05 -20.17 12.16
N ASP A 271 -8.44 -20.41 13.43
CA ASP A 271 -7.63 -21.14 14.40
C ASP A 271 -7.32 -22.55 13.90
N LYS A 272 -6.02 -22.90 13.89
CA LYS A 272 -5.50 -24.22 13.52
C LYS A 272 -6.23 -25.38 14.20
N LYS A 273 -6.71 -25.21 15.44
CA LYS A 273 -7.45 -26.25 16.18
C LYS A 273 -8.77 -26.66 15.53
N SER A 274 -9.36 -25.76 14.74
CA SER A 274 -10.64 -25.97 14.08
C SER A 274 -10.51 -26.45 12.63
N LEU A 275 -9.27 -26.63 12.14
CA LEU A 275 -8.98 -27.05 10.78
C LEU A 275 -8.78 -28.57 10.71
N LYS A 276 -9.43 -29.20 9.74
CA LYS A 276 -9.23 -30.62 9.39
C LYS A 276 -8.39 -30.73 8.11
N PRO A 277 -7.32 -31.56 8.10
CA PRO A 277 -6.51 -31.78 6.92
C PRO A 277 -7.18 -32.75 5.94
N TYR A 278 -7.15 -32.41 4.66
CA TYR A 278 -7.66 -33.24 3.57
C TYR A 278 -6.59 -33.42 2.51
N GLN A 279 -6.08 -34.64 2.39
CA GLN A 279 -5.09 -34.96 1.36
C GLN A 279 -5.80 -35.26 0.03
N ILE A 280 -5.46 -34.51 -1.01
CA ILE A 280 -6.13 -34.58 -2.30
C ILE A 280 -5.15 -34.62 -3.47
N GLN A 281 -5.67 -34.97 -4.65
CA GLN A 281 -4.98 -34.80 -5.92
C GLN A 281 -5.69 -33.71 -6.73
N LEU A 282 -4.93 -32.73 -7.20
CA LEU A 282 -5.44 -31.68 -8.09
C LEU A 282 -5.11 -32.02 -9.54
N ASN A 283 -5.93 -31.56 -10.50
CA ASN A 283 -5.57 -31.61 -11.91
C ASN A 283 -4.66 -30.41 -12.28
N VAL A 284 -4.16 -30.36 -13.53
CA VAL A 284 -3.23 -29.30 -13.97
C VAL A 284 -3.91 -27.93 -13.93
N GLU A 285 -5.13 -27.85 -14.44
CA GLU A 285 -5.89 -26.61 -14.57
C GLU A 285 -6.22 -25.99 -13.20
N GLN A 286 -6.72 -26.78 -12.26
CA GLN A 286 -6.99 -26.35 -10.88
C GLN A 286 -5.73 -25.79 -10.21
N ARG A 287 -4.57 -26.42 -10.43
CA ARG A 287 -3.30 -25.90 -9.88
C ARG A 287 -2.91 -24.58 -10.50
N GLN A 288 -3.11 -24.41 -11.80
CA GLN A 288 -2.86 -23.13 -12.49
C GLN A 288 -3.78 -22.04 -11.96
N TRP A 289 -5.07 -22.31 -11.78
CA TRP A 289 -6.01 -21.34 -11.22
C TRP A 289 -5.69 -20.97 -9.77
N LEU A 290 -5.40 -21.96 -8.91
CA LEU A 290 -4.97 -21.70 -7.53
C LEU A 290 -3.71 -20.84 -7.48
N TYR A 291 -2.78 -21.09 -8.39
CA TYR A 291 -1.54 -20.34 -8.48
C TYR A 291 -1.79 -18.89 -8.93
N LYS A 292 -2.55 -18.67 -10.00
CA LYS A 292 -2.94 -17.34 -10.48
C LYS A 292 -3.69 -16.54 -9.42
N PHE A 293 -4.64 -17.17 -8.73
CA PHE A 293 -5.41 -16.53 -7.65
C PHE A 293 -4.50 -16.12 -6.49
N LYS A 294 -3.53 -16.98 -6.13
CA LYS A 294 -2.51 -16.66 -5.12
C LYS A 294 -1.62 -15.48 -5.52
N GLU A 295 -1.25 -15.36 -6.79
CA GLU A 295 -0.43 -14.23 -7.28
C GLU A 295 -1.15 -12.88 -7.22
N ILE A 296 -2.49 -12.88 -7.23
CA ILE A 296 -3.27 -11.64 -7.08
C ILE A 296 -3.58 -11.35 -5.61
N THR A 297 -3.86 -12.39 -4.83
CA THR A 297 -4.44 -12.25 -3.48
C THR A 297 -3.50 -12.54 -2.33
N GLY A 298 -2.33 -13.11 -2.56
CA GLY A 298 -1.43 -13.58 -1.50
C GLY A 298 -1.94 -14.79 -0.70
N LEU A 299 -3.22 -15.18 -0.84
CA LEU A 299 -3.84 -16.29 -0.12
C LEU A 299 -3.11 -17.61 -0.38
N ASN A 300 -3.11 -18.50 0.61
CA ASN A 300 -2.62 -19.86 0.43
C ASN A 300 -3.71 -20.76 -0.17
N MET A 301 -3.34 -21.93 -0.67
CA MET A 301 -4.29 -22.85 -1.32
C MET A 301 -5.48 -23.23 -0.44
N SER A 302 -5.26 -23.41 0.87
CA SER A 302 -6.33 -23.75 1.80
C SER A 302 -7.31 -22.59 1.96
N GLN A 303 -6.81 -21.37 2.09
CA GLN A 303 -7.64 -20.17 2.14
C GLN A 303 -8.42 -19.94 0.83
N ILE A 304 -7.84 -20.25 -0.32
CA ILE A 304 -8.54 -20.11 -1.61
C ILE A 304 -9.68 -21.13 -1.73
N VAL A 305 -9.43 -22.41 -1.41
CA VAL A 305 -10.49 -23.43 -1.40
C VAL A 305 -11.58 -23.05 -0.40
N HIS A 306 -11.18 -22.54 0.76
CA HIS A 306 -12.10 -22.10 1.80
C HIS A 306 -12.96 -20.91 1.36
N LEU A 307 -12.37 -19.92 0.68
CA LEU A 307 -13.09 -18.79 0.09
C LEU A 307 -14.12 -19.28 -0.94
N CYS A 308 -13.72 -20.20 -1.83
CA CYS A 308 -14.65 -20.79 -2.79
C CYS A 308 -15.82 -21.50 -2.08
N ALA A 309 -15.59 -22.17 -0.95
CA ALA A 309 -16.66 -22.84 -0.22
C ALA A 309 -17.64 -21.88 0.48
N PHE A 310 -17.21 -20.65 0.79
CA PHE A 310 -18.01 -19.66 1.52
C PHE A 310 -18.92 -18.82 0.65
N ILE A 311 -18.46 -18.50 -0.56
CA ILE A 311 -19.20 -17.68 -1.51
C ILE A 311 -20.41 -18.51 -1.97
N SER A 312 -21.65 -18.07 -1.70
CA SER A 312 -22.85 -18.78 -2.16
C SER A 312 -22.98 -18.73 -3.69
N ASP A 313 -23.82 -19.60 -4.27
CA ASP A 313 -24.13 -19.55 -5.71
C ASP A 313 -24.78 -18.21 -6.12
N ASP A 314 -25.33 -17.48 -5.14
CA ASP A 314 -25.92 -16.14 -5.27
C ASP A 314 -24.89 -14.99 -5.18
N PHE A 315 -23.60 -15.24 -5.43
CA PHE A 315 -22.64 -14.16 -5.69
C PHE A 315 -22.88 -13.53 -7.07
N SER A 316 -24.14 -13.20 -7.35
CA SER A 316 -24.57 -12.23 -8.34
C SER A 316 -24.33 -10.85 -7.74
N VAL A 317 -23.21 -10.23 -8.12
CA VAL A 317 -23.07 -8.77 -8.02
C VAL A 317 -23.83 -8.14 -9.17
#